data_AF-A0A7M1AWC8-F1
#
_entry.id   AF-A0A7M1AWC8-F1
#
_cell.length_a   1.000
_cell.length_b   1.000
_cell.length_c   1.000
_cell.angle_alpha   90.00
_cell.angle_beta   90.00
_cell.angle_gamma   90.00
#
_symmetry.space_group_name_H-M   'P 1'
#
loop_
_entity.id
_entity.type
_entity.pdbx_description
1 polymer ?
#
loop_
_entity_poly.entity_id
_entity_poly.type
_entity_poly.pdbx_seq_one_letter_code
_entity_poly.pdbx_strand_id
1 'polypeptide(L)'
;MIDAEVRSEERFSRLSLAYESEDEKQKVTKCLNGVIEKHNMKPEMYTTKVSNGKEVLVVEYHDDVCREAGGIFEDILCSLDIKECN
;
A
#
# COMPACT_ATOMS: atom_id res chain seq x y z
N MET A 1 13.09 -5.72 -5.06
CA MET A 1 11.81 -6.13 -5.68
C MET A 1 10.75 -5.88 -4.63
N ILE A 2 9.74 -5.06 -4.93
CA ILE A 2 8.69 -4.72 -3.98
C ILE A 2 7.71 -5.89 -3.91
N ASP A 3 7.49 -6.40 -2.71
CA ASP A 3 6.47 -7.43 -2.46
C ASP A 3 5.20 -6.75 -1.95
N ALA A 4 4.04 -7.16 -2.45
CA ALA A 4 2.75 -6.63 -2.04
C ALA A 4 1.84 -7.75 -1.53
N GLU A 5 1.30 -7.54 -0.32
CA GLU A 5 0.25 -8.38 0.26
C GLU A 5 -1.01 -7.53 0.46
N VAL A 6 -2.13 -7.98 -0.10
CA VAL A 6 -3.44 -7.35 0.10
C VAL A 6 -4.29 -8.23 1.00
N ARG A 7 -4.75 -7.69 2.12
CA ARG A 7 -5.73 -8.32 2.99
C ARG A 7 -6.99 -7.50 3.07
N SER A 8 -8.13 -8.12 2.78
CA SER A 8 -9.44 -7.52 2.92
C SER A 8 -10.24 -8.29 3.96
N GLU A 9 -10.62 -7.62 5.04
CA GLU A 9 -11.51 -8.13 6.08
C GLU A 9 -12.85 -7.38 6.03
N GLU A 10 -13.86 -7.86 6.75
CA GLU A 10 -15.23 -7.31 6.71
C GLU A 10 -15.34 -5.83 7.14
N ARG A 11 -14.31 -5.27 7.79
CA ARG A 11 -14.31 -3.91 8.38
C ARG A 11 -13.18 -3.01 7.90
N PHE A 12 -12.14 -3.59 7.29
CA PHE A 12 -10.98 -2.84 6.83
C PHE A 12 -10.28 -3.60 5.72
N SER A 13 -9.59 -2.85 4.87
CA SER A 13 -8.71 -3.39 3.86
C SER A 13 -7.31 -2.84 4.06
N ARG A 14 -6.32 -3.72 4.03
CA ARG A 14 -4.92 -3.45 4.34
C ARG A 14 -4.04 -3.90 3.18
N LEU A 15 -3.18 -2.99 2.72
CA LEU A 15 -2.12 -3.26 1.76
C LEU A 15 -0.77 -3.16 2.47
N SER A 16 0.05 -4.21 2.38
CA SER A 16 1.40 -4.23 2.92
C SER A 16 2.41 -4.28 1.78
N LEU A 17 3.34 -3.34 1.77
CA LEU A 17 4.37 -3.19 0.75
C LEU A 17 5.74 -3.39 1.39
N ALA A 18 6.41 -4.50 1.09
CA ALA A 18 7.75 -4.78 1.57
C ALA A 18 8.78 -4.33 0.54
N TYR A 19 9.75 -3.53 0.98
CA TYR A 19 10.85 -3.03 0.16
C TYR A 19 12.16 -3.07 0.95
N GLU A 20 13.28 -3.07 0.24
CA GLU A 20 14.62 -3.17 0.84
C GLU A 20 15.50 -1.96 0.51
N SER A 21 15.20 -1.27 -0.58
CA SER A 21 15.97 -0.12 -1.05
C SER A 21 15.26 1.20 -0.84
N GLU A 22 16.03 2.27 -0.64
CA GLU A 22 15.48 3.63 -0.53
C GLU A 22 14.82 4.11 -1.83
N ASP A 23 15.29 3.66 -2.99
CA ASP A 23 14.64 3.92 -4.29
C ASP A 23 13.22 3.35 -4.35
N GLU A 24 13.03 2.12 -3.86
CA GLU A 24 11.73 1.47 -3.79
C GLU A 24 10.80 2.20 -2.81
N LYS A 25 11.33 2.59 -1.64
CA LYS A 25 10.61 3.41 -0.67
C LYS A 25 10.12 4.72 -1.28
N GLN A 26 10.95 5.41 -2.05
CA GLN A 26 10.56 6.65 -2.71
C GLN A 26 9.47 6.42 -3.77
N LYS A 27 9.58 5.34 -4.55
CA LYS A 27 8.56 4.95 -5.53
C LYS A 27 7.21 4.68 -4.88
N VAL A 28 7.19 3.85 -3.84
CA VAL A 28 6.01 3.52 -3.03
C VAL A 28 5.39 4.78 -2.45
N THR A 29 6.19 5.60 -1.77
CA THR A 29 5.71 6.83 -1.12
C THR A 29 5.13 7.81 -2.14
N LYS A 30 5.77 7.97 -3.29
CA LYS A 30 5.31 8.86 -4.37
C LYS A 30 4.00 8.36 -4.99
N CYS A 31 3.90 7.06 -5.23
CA CYS A 31 2.68 6.43 -5.73
C CYS A 31 1.52 6.64 -4.75
N LEU A 32 1.72 6.32 -3.47
CA LEU A 32 0.70 6.48 -2.44
C LEU A 32 0.23 7.92 -2.32
N ASN A 33 1.13 8.90 -2.27
CA ASN A 33 0.74 10.31 -2.22
C ASN A 33 -0.13 10.70 -3.42
N GLY A 34 0.22 10.27 -4.64
CA GLY A 34 -0.58 10.54 -5.83
C GLY A 34 -1.99 9.95 -5.77
N VAL A 35 -2.12 8.72 -5.26
CA VAL A 35 -3.42 8.04 -5.12
C VAL A 35 -4.24 8.65 -3.98
N ILE A 36 -3.62 8.99 -2.84
CA ILE A 36 -4.26 9.66 -1.71
C ILE A 36 -4.82 11.03 -2.14
N GLU A 37 -4.05 11.81 -2.91
CA GLU A 37 -4.53 13.08 -3.46
C GLU A 37 -5.67 12.88 -4.47
N LYS A 38 -5.57 11.88 -5.34
CA LYS A 38 -6.59 11.56 -6.36
C LYS A 38 -7.93 11.14 -5.75
N HIS A 39 -7.90 10.32 -4.70
CA HIS A 39 -9.10 9.79 -4.06
C HIS A 39 -9.57 10.62 -2.86
N ASN A 40 -8.77 11.60 -2.41
CA ASN A 40 -9.03 12.43 -1.23
C ASN A 40 -9.37 11.61 0.03
N MET A 41 -8.81 10.40 0.10
CA MET A 41 -9.09 9.42 1.14
C MET A 41 -7.77 9.11 1.83
N LYS A 42 -7.70 9.42 3.13
CA LYS A 42 -6.49 9.22 3.92
C LYS A 42 -6.49 7.83 4.54
N PRO A 43 -5.56 6.95 4.14
CA PRO A 43 -5.32 5.71 4.85
C PRO A 43 -4.58 5.97 6.17
N GLU A 44 -4.67 5.00 7.07
CA GLU A 44 -3.68 4.86 8.13
C GLU A 44 -2.43 4.22 7.54
N MET A 45 -1.29 4.88 7.69
CA MET A 45 -0.01 4.42 7.16
C MET A 45 1.00 4.26 8.28
N TYR A 46 1.62 3.11 8.37
CA TYR A 46 2.72 2.88 9.31
C TYR A 46 3.81 2.02 8.66
N THR A 47 5.06 2.39 8.91
CA THR A 47 6.22 1.63 8.44
C THR A 47 6.78 0.81 9.59
N THR A 48 6.95 -0.49 9.38
CA THR A 48 7.65 -1.38 10.31
C THR A 48 8.95 -1.85 9.68
N LYS A 49 10.00 -1.98 10.49
CA LYS A 49 11.28 -2.53 10.06
C LYS A 49 11.32 -4.00 10.45
N VAL A 50 11.51 -4.88 9.49
CA VAL A 50 11.72 -6.30 9.76
C VAL A 50 13.23 -6.58 9.89
N SER A 51 13.58 -7.56 10.72
CA SER A 51 14.96 -8.07 10.80
C SER A 51 15.43 -8.52 9.41
N ASN A 52 16.66 -8.18 9.03
CA ASN A 52 17.27 -8.22 7.67
C ASN A 52 17.21 -6.93 6.83
N GLY A 53 16.86 -5.78 7.41
CA GLY A 53 16.96 -4.49 6.70
C GLY A 53 15.87 -4.26 5.65
N LYS A 54 14.86 -5.14 5.60
CA LYS A 54 13.63 -4.88 4.85
C LYS A 54 12.72 -3.97 5.68
N GLU A 55 12.07 -3.04 5.00
CA GLU A 55 11.05 -2.18 5.56
C GLU A 55 9.70 -2.60 4.95
N VAL A 56 8.65 -2.62 5.77
CA VAL A 56 7.29 -2.92 5.32
C VAL A 56 6.43 -1.72 5.62
N LEU A 57 5.86 -1.12 4.59
CA LEU A 57 4.86 -0.07 4.71
C LEU A 57 3.48 -0.70 4.68
N VAL A 58 2.70 -0.47 5.72
CA VAL A 58 1.32 -0.92 5.79
C VAL A 58 0.42 0.28 5.59
N VAL A 59 -0.57 0.11 4.71
CA VAL A 59 -1.58 1.08 4.31
C VAL A 59 -2.94 0.48 4.59
N GLU A 60 -3.68 1.04 5.51
CA GLU A 60 -4.98 0.53 5.97
C GLU A 60 -6.09 1.54 5.69
N TYR A 61 -7.17 1.05 5.08
CA TYR A 61 -8.41 1.80 4.86
C TYR A 61 -9.54 1.12 5.62
N HIS A 62 -10.29 1.89 6.39
CA HIS A 62 -11.49 1.40 7.07
C HIS A 62 -12.67 1.37 6.08
N ASP A 63 -13.31 0.22 5.93
CA ASP A 63 -14.37 -0.05 4.93
C ASP A 63 -15.68 0.72 5.23
N ASP A 64 -15.80 1.27 6.44
CA ASP A 64 -16.88 2.15 6.88
C ASP A 64 -17.06 3.40 5.96
N VAL A 65 -16.04 3.72 5.15
CA VAL A 65 -15.94 4.95 4.35
C VAL A 65 -16.07 4.69 2.84
N CYS A 66 -16.84 3.70 2.42
CA CYS A 66 -17.05 3.23 1.03
C CYS A 66 -16.04 2.16 0.57
N ARG A 67 -16.57 1.18 -0.17
CA ARG A 67 -15.89 0.06 -0.87
C ARG A 67 -14.85 0.49 -1.94
N GLU A 68 -14.29 1.69 -1.83
CA GLU A 68 -13.36 2.29 -2.81
C GLU A 68 -11.91 1.84 -2.59
N ALA A 69 -11.59 1.25 -1.43
CA ALA A 69 -10.26 0.77 -1.10
C ALA A 69 -9.69 -0.23 -2.12
N GLY A 70 -10.55 -1.09 -2.69
CA GLY A 70 -10.13 -2.03 -3.73
C GLY A 70 -9.60 -1.33 -5.00
N GLY A 71 -10.27 -0.27 -5.46
CA GLY A 71 -9.83 0.49 -6.63
C GLY A 71 -8.55 1.28 -6.37
N ILE A 72 -8.39 1.81 -5.15
CA ILE A 72 -7.16 2.49 -4.71
C ILE A 72 -5.98 1.51 -4.75
N PHE A 73 -6.14 0.31 -4.20
CA PHE A 73 -5.07 -0.69 -4.19
C PHE A 73 -4.70 -1.15 -5.60
N GLU A 74 -5.68 -1.35 -6.48
CA GLU A 74 -5.41 -1.70 -7.88
C GLU A 74 -4.60 -0.60 -8.61
N ASP A 75 -4.93 0.68 -8.38
CA ASP A 75 -4.20 1.82 -8.94
C ASP A 75 -2.74 1.88 -8.43
N ILE A 76 -2.53 1.55 -7.14
CA ILE A 76 -1.20 1.45 -6.52
C ILE A 76 -0.38 0.31 -7.13
N LEU A 77 -0.96 -0.89 -7.21
CA LEU A 77 -0.28 -2.07 -7.75
C LEU A 77 0.12 -1.86 -9.22
N CYS A 78 -0.79 -1.29 -10.02
CA CYS A 78 -0.54 -0.93 -11.41
C CYS A 78 0.60 0.10 -11.53
N SER A 79 0.58 1.14 -10.69
CA SER A 79 1.61 2.19 -10.68
C SER A 79 2.99 1.68 -10.24
N LEU A 80 3.04 0.65 -9.40
CA LEU A 80 4.28 0.03 -8.92
C LEU A 80 4.78 -1.11 -9.83
N ASP A 81 4.06 -1.41 -10.92
CA ASP A 81 4.33 -2.54 -11.83
C ASP A 81 4.35 -3.89 -11.09
N ILE A 82 3.54 -4.04 -10.04
CA ILE A 82 3.45 -5.28 -9.26
C ILE A 82 2.41 -6.18 -9.93
N LYS A 83 2.90 -7.19 -10.67
CA LYS A 83 2.05 -8.09 -11.47
C LYS A 83 1.43 -9.24 -10.69
N GLU A 84 2.00 -9.59 -9.53
CA GLU A 84 1.53 -10.68 -8.68
C GLU A 84 1.54 -10.21 -7.23
N CYS A 85 0.40 -10.38 -6.56
CA CYS A 85 0.24 -10.18 -5.13
C CYS A 85 0.11 -11.56 -4.48
N ASN A 86 0.70 -11.75 -3.30
CA ASN A 86 0.43 -12.92 -2.45
C ASN A 86 -0.72 -12.66 -1.49
#